data_AF-A0A974SAN4-F1
#
_entry.id   AF-A0A974SAN4-F1
#
_cell.length_a   1.000
_cell.length_b   1.000
_cell.length_c   1.000
_cell.angle_alpha   90.00
_cell.angle_beta   90.00
_cell.angle_gamma   90.00
#
_symmetry.space_group_name_H-M   'P 1'
#
loop_
_entity.id
_entity.type
_entity.pdbx_description
1 polymer ?
#
loop_
_entity_poly.entity_id
_entity_poly.type
_entity_poly.pdbx_seq_one_letter_code
_entity_poly.pdbx_strand_id
1 'polypeptide(L)'
;MNSSYDDSTDGVMYGGLTLHDGSRPRWMSEGEEHFLEQLKVQPEDGYLWNKLGNLYFSGGRPELAAAVFEHSVSIDASQMESHYSLGKILLEIGEMELAAKYLRQAVLYAGTYTRLGALELREMLAVILYSLFELYDGFQRLAPSLFPAEEEIAMMEGFEETAAAAIPTMDLRNLNVIQGDLKSFYPVAEMYMGSRAGDLPAHERKLKEQAPAIGGTANPVDANRFPLKGWGSKQRPIIIRAKTEARMKQVQLVCDHFGWNYMMGMEFTEDLSDLEKAIKEKLTPDNIYDPCPCGSGKKFKFCCASTMKNFDLDVYLAAFTGGETQ
;
A
#
# COMPACT_ATOMS: atom_id res chain seq x y z
N MET A 1 40.88 11.52 5.00
CA MET A 1 40.43 10.18 4.58
C MET A 1 38.93 10.28 4.38
N ASN A 2 38.50 10.45 3.13
CA ASN A 2 37.09 10.49 2.76
C ASN A 2 36.54 9.07 2.84
N SER A 3 35.72 8.79 3.84
CA SER A 3 34.82 7.65 3.79
C SER A 3 33.59 8.12 3.02
N SER A 4 33.53 7.75 1.75
CA SER A 4 32.31 7.77 0.96
C SER A 4 31.36 6.74 1.57
N TYR A 5 30.50 7.21 2.47
CA TYR A 5 29.26 6.51 2.80
C TYR A 5 28.37 6.57 1.56
N ASP A 6 28.50 5.57 0.71
CA ASP A 6 27.53 5.20 -0.31
C ASP A 6 26.52 4.27 0.37
N ASP A 7 25.43 4.88 0.85
CA ASP A 7 24.26 4.19 1.39
C ASP A 7 23.10 4.45 0.42
N SER A 8 23.09 3.66 -0.66
CA SER A 8 22.12 3.78 -1.73
C SER A 8 20.79 3.07 -1.41
N THR A 9 20.50 2.74 -0.14
CA THR A 9 19.19 2.17 0.24
C THR A 9 18.54 2.68 1.54
N ASP A 10 19.21 3.32 2.51
CA ASP A 10 18.56 3.63 3.81
C ASP A 10 18.27 5.11 4.15
N GLY A 11 18.39 6.02 3.18
CA GLY A 11 18.38 7.47 3.41
C GLY A 11 17.21 8.29 2.89
N VAL A 12 15.98 7.76 2.75
CA VAL A 12 14.85 8.61 2.30
C VAL A 12 14.41 9.53 3.44
N MET A 13 15.05 10.70 3.52
CA MET A 13 14.66 11.79 4.40
C MET A 13 13.60 12.63 3.70
N TYR A 14 12.38 12.53 4.20
CA TYR A 14 11.27 13.37 3.74
C TYR A 14 11.34 14.73 4.39
N GLY A 15 11.03 15.75 3.60
CA GLY A 15 11.28 17.12 3.98
C GLY A 15 12.77 17.43 3.84
N GLY A 16 13.18 17.83 2.62
CA GLY A 16 14.57 18.20 2.33
C GLY A 16 15.17 19.21 3.31
N LEU A 17 16.46 19.00 3.62
CA LEU A 17 17.32 19.92 4.35
C LEU A 17 17.65 21.12 3.48
N THR A 18 16.74 22.09 3.43
CA THR A 18 16.89 23.33 2.66
C THR A 18 16.76 24.54 3.58
N LEU A 19 17.70 25.48 3.46
CA LEU A 19 17.62 26.80 4.06
C LEU A 19 16.63 27.68 3.30
N HIS A 20 16.35 28.89 3.80
CA HIS A 20 15.38 29.82 3.18
C HIS A 20 15.69 30.18 1.71
N ASP A 21 16.96 30.09 1.30
CA ASP A 21 17.40 30.35 -0.08
C ASP A 21 17.31 29.12 -0.98
N GLY A 22 16.79 28.00 -0.45
CA GLY A 22 16.70 26.71 -1.13
C GLY A 22 18.00 25.93 -1.16
N SER A 23 19.09 26.46 -0.59
CA SER A 23 20.38 25.77 -0.52
C SER A 23 20.38 24.71 0.58
N ARG A 24 21.22 23.68 0.43
CA ARG A 24 21.47 22.72 1.50
C ARG A 24 22.57 23.28 2.41
N PRO A 25 22.43 23.23 3.75
CA PRO A 25 23.47 23.70 4.64
C PRO A 25 24.77 22.93 4.38
N ARG A 26 25.87 23.66 4.21
CA ARG A 26 27.19 23.04 4.02
C ARG A 26 27.69 22.43 5.32
N TRP A 27 27.37 23.07 6.43
CA TRP A 27 27.76 22.67 7.78
C TRP A 27 26.54 22.55 8.68
N MET A 28 26.58 21.59 9.59
CA MET A 28 25.48 21.37 10.55
C MET A 28 25.19 22.61 11.40
N SER A 29 26.23 23.29 11.89
CA SER A 29 26.07 24.48 12.74
C SER A 29 25.35 25.63 12.04
N GLU A 30 25.56 25.81 10.73
CA GLU A 30 24.89 26.83 9.92
C GLU A 30 23.39 26.49 9.75
N GLY A 31 23.09 25.22 9.47
CA GLY A 31 21.69 24.76 9.39
C GLY A 31 20.96 24.88 10.73
N GLU A 32 21.64 24.57 11.83
CA GLU A 32 21.08 24.64 13.17
C GLU A 32 20.77 26.08 13.56
N GLU A 33 21.72 27.00 13.39
CA GLU A 33 21.52 28.42 13.61
C GLU A 33 20.34 28.95 12.80
N HIS A 34 20.26 28.57 11.52
CA HIS A 34 19.17 28.97 10.64
C HIS A 34 17.79 28.53 11.12
N PHE A 35 17.62 27.24 11.43
CA PHE A 35 16.32 26.74 11.90
C PHE A 35 15.96 27.30 13.28
N LEU A 36 16.94 27.49 14.18
CA LEU A 36 16.71 28.12 15.48
C LEU A 36 16.28 29.59 15.35
N GLU A 37 16.80 30.33 14.38
CA GLU A 37 16.33 31.70 14.08
C GLU A 37 14.89 31.73 13.57
N GLN A 38 14.53 30.80 12.69
CA GLN A 38 13.15 30.68 12.20
C GLN A 38 12.19 30.29 13.33
N LEU A 39 12.58 29.37 14.20
CA LEU A 39 11.80 28.94 15.37
C LEU A 39 11.65 30.04 16.42
N LYS A 40 12.56 31.02 16.52
CA LYS A 40 12.34 32.21 17.35
C LYS A 40 11.15 33.05 16.85
N VAL A 41 10.88 33.04 15.55
CA VAL A 41 9.78 33.79 14.93
C VAL A 41 8.50 32.95 14.90
N GLN A 42 8.62 31.65 14.62
CA GLN A 42 7.51 30.70 14.47
C GLN A 42 7.73 29.48 15.38
N PRO A 43 7.63 29.64 16.71
CA PRO A 43 7.92 28.56 17.65
C PRO A 43 6.92 27.41 17.58
N GLU A 44 5.73 27.66 17.03
CA GLU A 44 4.64 26.68 16.91
C GLU A 44 4.56 26.03 15.51
N ASP A 45 5.59 26.18 14.65
CA ASP A 45 5.61 25.47 13.36
C ASP A 45 6.26 24.08 13.52
N GLY A 46 5.41 23.06 13.63
CA GLY A 46 5.84 21.65 13.71
C GLY A 46 6.72 21.20 12.55
N TYR A 47 6.54 21.78 11.35
CA TYR A 47 7.36 21.45 10.18
C TYR A 47 8.78 22.01 10.31
N LEU A 48 8.97 23.19 10.91
CA LEU A 48 10.31 23.73 11.18
C LEU A 48 11.04 22.90 12.24
N TRP A 49 10.33 22.42 13.27
CA TRP A 49 10.89 21.46 14.21
C TRP A 49 11.28 20.15 13.51
N ASN A 50 10.46 19.63 12.58
CA ASN A 50 10.86 18.47 11.77
C ASN A 50 12.18 18.70 11.00
N LYS A 51 12.36 19.86 10.37
CA LYS A 51 13.60 20.20 9.66
C LYS A 51 14.83 20.20 10.56
N LEU A 52 14.69 20.74 11.77
CA LEU A 52 15.76 20.71 12.77
C LEU A 52 16.07 19.27 13.20
N GLY A 53 15.05 18.43 13.37
CA GLY A 53 15.21 17.00 13.67
C GLY A 53 15.95 16.27 12.54
N ASN A 54 15.58 16.52 11.28
CA ASN A 54 16.26 15.97 10.10
C ASN A 54 17.73 16.37 10.06
N LEU A 55 18.05 17.62 10.45
CA LEU A 55 19.43 18.10 10.56
C LEU A 55 20.20 17.29 11.60
N TYR A 56 19.68 17.15 12.82
CA TYR A 56 20.33 16.38 13.88
C TYR A 56 20.50 14.90 13.52
N PHE A 57 19.49 14.30 12.89
CA PHE A 57 19.58 12.92 12.41
C PHE A 57 20.70 12.77 11.37
N SER A 58 20.76 13.68 10.38
CA SER A 58 21.77 13.63 9.33
C SER A 58 23.22 13.83 9.82
N GLY A 59 23.43 14.49 10.96
CA GLY A 59 24.77 14.60 11.57
C GLY A 59 25.04 13.59 12.69
N GLY A 60 24.28 12.50 12.75
CA GLY A 60 24.54 11.39 13.69
C GLY A 60 24.34 11.81 15.15
N ARG A 61 23.24 12.53 15.41
CA ARG A 61 22.76 12.86 16.77
C ARG A 61 21.31 12.38 16.92
N PRO A 62 21.06 11.06 16.88
CA PRO A 62 19.71 10.51 16.90
C PRO A 62 18.94 10.86 18.18
N GLU A 63 19.61 11.07 19.31
CA GLU A 63 18.99 11.45 20.57
C GLU A 63 18.42 12.89 20.53
N LEU A 64 19.18 13.82 19.93
CA LEU A 64 18.70 15.19 19.71
C LEU A 64 17.60 15.22 18.66
N ALA A 65 17.71 14.40 17.61
CA ALA A 65 16.69 14.27 16.59
C ALA A 65 15.37 13.78 17.18
N ALA A 66 15.39 12.73 17.99
CA ALA A 66 14.21 12.20 18.67
C ALA A 66 13.53 13.26 19.54
N ALA A 67 14.28 13.98 20.38
CA ALA A 67 13.72 15.04 21.23
C ALA A 67 13.04 16.15 20.41
N VAL A 68 13.63 16.53 19.29
CA VAL A 68 13.06 17.56 18.40
C VAL A 68 11.84 17.04 17.64
N PHE A 69 11.85 15.80 17.16
CA PHE A 69 10.68 15.21 16.52
C PHE A 69 9.53 15.00 17.50
N GLU A 70 9.80 14.61 18.75
CA GLU A 70 8.80 14.55 19.83
C GLU A 70 8.17 15.92 20.08
N HIS A 71 8.99 16.98 20.09
CA HIS A 71 8.47 18.32 20.22
C HIS A 71 7.63 18.74 19.00
N SER A 72 8.07 18.41 17.78
CA SER A 72 7.33 18.63 16.54
C SER A 72 5.92 18.03 16.60
N VAL A 73 5.79 16.75 17.00
CA VAL A 73 4.48 16.09 17.11
C VAL A 73 3.65 16.57 18.30
N SER A 74 4.27 17.15 19.34
CA SER A 74 3.55 17.77 20.46
C SER A 74 2.91 19.11 20.09
N ILE A 75 3.50 19.83 19.13
CA ILE A 75 3.01 21.11 18.62
C ILE A 75 2.03 20.90 17.48
N ASP A 76 2.37 20.01 16.54
CA ASP A 76 1.52 19.62 15.42
C ASP A 76 1.40 18.10 15.38
N ALA A 77 0.31 17.60 15.95
CA ALA A 77 0.03 16.16 15.95
C ALA A 77 -0.06 15.58 14.53
N SER A 78 -0.41 16.39 13.52
CA SER A 78 -0.55 15.97 12.13
C SER A 78 0.77 15.91 11.36
N GLN A 79 1.89 16.23 12.00
CA GLN A 79 3.20 16.31 11.37
C GLN A 79 3.77 14.92 11.05
N MET A 80 3.29 14.36 9.94
CA MET A 80 3.55 13.00 9.44
C MET A 80 5.03 12.63 9.35
N GLU A 81 5.88 13.53 8.82
CA GLU A 81 7.33 13.26 8.67
C GLU A 81 8.03 13.02 10.01
N SER A 82 7.58 13.65 11.09
CA SER A 82 8.16 13.50 12.42
C SER A 82 7.76 12.16 13.04
N HIS A 83 6.50 11.75 12.87
CA HIS A 83 6.05 10.40 13.25
C HIS A 83 6.84 9.31 12.52
N TYR A 84 7.06 9.45 11.22
CA TYR A 84 7.91 8.51 10.46
C TYR A 84 9.35 8.48 10.99
N SER A 85 9.95 9.66 11.21
CA SER A 85 11.33 9.75 11.67
C SER A 85 11.52 9.17 13.08
N LEU A 86 10.58 9.39 13.99
CA LEU A 86 10.54 8.74 15.30
C LEU A 86 10.42 7.23 15.17
N GLY A 87 9.51 6.76 14.32
CA GLY A 87 9.36 5.33 14.02
C GLY A 87 10.67 4.70 13.55
N LYS A 88 11.38 5.35 12.64
CA LYS A 88 12.69 4.90 12.15
C LYS A 88 13.75 4.85 13.25
N ILE A 89 13.89 5.91 14.04
CA ILE A 89 14.84 5.94 15.17
C ILE A 89 14.53 4.81 16.17
N LEU A 90 13.25 4.59 16.47
CA LEU A 90 12.81 3.54 17.39
C LEU A 90 13.09 2.13 16.86
N LEU A 91 12.95 1.90 15.55
CA LEU A 91 13.37 0.66 14.90
C LEU A 91 14.87 0.40 15.07
N GLU A 92 15.71 1.43 14.88
CA GLU A 92 17.16 1.32 14.99
C GLU A 92 17.62 0.95 16.41
N ILE A 93 16.92 1.42 17.43
CA ILE A 93 17.22 1.10 18.84
C ILE A 93 16.50 -0.17 19.35
N GLY A 94 15.62 -0.77 18.54
CA GLY A 94 14.91 -2.01 18.85
C GLY A 94 13.60 -1.87 19.64
N GLU A 95 13.09 -0.65 19.80
CA GLU A 95 11.81 -0.36 20.48
C GLU A 95 10.63 -0.53 19.52
N MET A 96 10.38 -1.77 19.12
CA MET A 96 9.50 -2.12 18.00
C MET A 96 8.02 -1.74 18.23
N GLU A 97 7.49 -1.90 19.44
CA GLU A 97 6.10 -1.57 19.76
C GLU A 97 5.85 -0.06 19.65
N LEU A 98 6.78 0.74 20.15
CA LEU A 98 6.73 2.20 20.03
C LEU A 98 6.94 2.64 18.58
N ALA A 99 7.87 2.01 17.86
CA ALA A 99 8.05 2.27 16.44
C ALA A 99 6.75 2.04 15.65
N ALA A 100 6.10 0.90 15.86
CA ALA A 100 4.84 0.57 15.19
C ALA A 100 3.75 1.60 15.50
N LYS A 101 3.67 2.10 16.75
CA LYS A 101 2.73 3.16 17.14
C LYS A 101 2.95 4.43 16.33
N TYR A 102 4.17 4.97 16.30
CA TYR A 102 4.46 6.21 15.56
C TYR A 102 4.26 6.03 14.04
N LEU A 103 4.66 4.88 13.49
CA LEU A 103 4.42 4.58 12.08
C LEU A 103 2.91 4.52 11.74
N ARG A 104 2.08 3.93 12.61
CA ARG A 104 0.61 3.93 12.44
C ARG A 104 0.03 5.35 12.52
N GLN A 105 0.53 6.19 13.43
CA GLN A 105 0.15 7.60 13.49
C GLN A 105 0.52 8.35 12.20
N ALA A 106 1.69 8.10 11.62
CA ALA A 106 2.05 8.68 10.33
C ALA A 106 1.06 8.28 9.20
N VAL A 107 0.63 7.01 9.16
CA VAL A 107 -0.38 6.53 8.19
C VAL A 107 -1.72 7.26 8.38
N LEU A 108 -2.14 7.50 9.64
CA LEU A 108 -3.37 8.23 9.94
C LEU A 108 -3.37 9.65 9.38
N TYR A 109 -2.30 10.40 9.64
CA TYR A 109 -2.24 11.81 9.25
C TYR A 109 -1.98 12.04 7.76
N ALA A 110 -1.68 10.98 6.99
CA ALA A 110 -1.29 11.10 5.60
C ALA A 110 -2.33 11.78 4.70
N GLY A 111 -3.62 11.50 4.91
CA GLY A 111 -4.69 12.07 4.10
C GLY A 111 -4.89 13.58 4.28
N THR A 112 -4.54 14.12 5.46
CA THR A 112 -4.65 15.54 5.80
C THR A 112 -3.31 16.28 5.67
N TYR A 113 -2.20 15.55 5.56
CA TYR A 113 -0.86 16.14 5.47
C TYR A 113 -0.66 16.82 4.11
N THR A 114 -0.33 18.12 4.11
CA THR A 114 -0.23 18.95 2.88
C THR A 114 1.19 19.38 2.53
N ARG A 115 2.17 19.14 3.40
CA ARG A 115 3.57 19.60 3.19
C ARG A 115 4.34 18.78 2.14
N LEU A 116 3.79 17.63 1.70
CA LEU A 116 4.36 16.77 0.64
C LEU A 116 3.52 16.78 -0.62
N GLY A 117 4.17 16.62 -1.79
CA GLY A 117 3.49 16.35 -3.04
C GLY A 117 2.77 14.98 -3.04
N ALA A 118 1.80 14.77 -3.93
CA ALA A 118 1.02 13.53 -3.95
C ALA A 118 1.90 12.28 -4.24
N LEU A 119 2.91 12.42 -5.11
CA LEU A 119 3.84 11.33 -5.41
C LEU A 119 4.72 11.01 -4.21
N GLU A 120 5.30 12.02 -3.58
CA GLU A 120 6.16 11.89 -2.39
C GLU A 120 5.39 11.31 -1.20
N LEU A 121 4.13 11.75 -1.03
CA LEU A 121 3.23 11.21 -0.01
C LEU A 121 2.98 9.71 -0.24
N ARG A 122 2.70 9.29 -1.49
CA ARG A 122 2.50 7.88 -1.83
C ARG A 122 3.76 7.06 -1.56
N GLU A 123 4.92 7.56 -1.94
CA GLU A 123 6.19 6.89 -1.72
C GLU A 123 6.49 6.74 -0.22
N MET A 124 6.31 7.80 0.56
CA MET A 124 6.47 7.74 2.02
C MET A 124 5.50 6.72 2.63
N LEU A 125 4.23 6.78 2.28
CA LEU A 125 3.25 5.82 2.76
C LEU A 125 3.63 4.39 2.42
N ALA A 126 4.13 4.13 1.21
CA ALA A 126 4.59 2.80 0.82
C ALA A 126 5.76 2.34 1.71
N VAL A 127 6.71 3.22 2.03
CA VAL A 127 7.85 2.90 2.93
C VAL A 127 7.37 2.63 4.35
N ILE A 128 6.45 3.45 4.86
CA ILE A 128 5.86 3.25 6.20
C ILE A 128 5.11 1.92 6.28
N LEU A 129 4.27 1.63 5.28
CA LEU A 129 3.50 0.39 5.21
C LEU A 129 4.40 -0.84 5.05
N TYR A 130 5.49 -0.73 4.29
CA TYR A 130 6.51 -1.77 4.21
C TYR A 130 7.18 -2.01 5.56
N SER A 131 7.60 -0.94 6.24
CA SER A 131 8.24 -1.03 7.57
C SER A 131 7.30 -1.67 8.59
N LEU A 132 6.03 -1.27 8.59
CA LEU A 132 5.00 -1.91 9.41
C LEU A 132 4.84 -3.37 9.02
N PHE A 133 4.75 -3.72 7.73
CA PHE A 133 4.61 -5.10 7.27
C PHE A 133 5.76 -5.99 7.74
N GLU A 134 7.01 -5.53 7.64
CA GLU A 134 8.19 -6.25 8.14
C GLU A 134 8.13 -6.48 9.66
N LEU A 135 7.66 -5.48 10.43
CA LEU A 135 7.40 -5.66 11.87
C LEU A 135 6.33 -6.73 12.15
N TYR A 136 5.30 -6.84 11.30
CA TYR A 136 4.23 -7.84 11.42
C TYR A 136 4.66 -9.24 11.03
N ASP A 137 5.37 -9.40 9.91
CA ASP A 137 5.80 -10.70 9.39
C ASP A 137 6.90 -11.33 10.26
N GLY A 138 7.85 -10.51 10.74
CA GLY A 138 8.98 -10.95 11.56
C GLY A 138 8.60 -11.44 12.97
N PHE A 139 7.46 -11.01 13.52
CA PHE A 139 7.05 -11.32 14.89
C PHE A 139 5.60 -11.84 14.97
N GLN A 140 5.43 -13.17 14.99
CA GLN A 140 4.13 -13.75 15.35
C GLN A 140 3.68 -13.27 16.75
N ARG A 141 2.55 -12.54 16.76
CA ARG A 141 1.62 -12.31 17.88
C ARG A 141 2.05 -11.40 19.05
N LEU A 142 2.55 -10.18 18.83
CA LEU A 142 2.68 -9.23 19.96
C LEU A 142 2.26 -7.76 19.74
N ALA A 143 1.83 -7.31 18.56
CA ALA A 143 1.37 -5.92 18.41
C ALA A 143 0.14 -5.76 17.48
N PRO A 144 -0.73 -4.76 17.75
CA PRO A 144 -2.12 -4.74 17.33
C PRO A 144 -2.25 -4.16 15.93
N SER A 145 -2.69 -4.95 14.95
CA SER A 145 -3.14 -4.51 13.61
C SER A 145 -2.18 -3.60 12.80
N LEU A 146 -1.87 -3.91 11.54
CA LEU A 146 -1.12 -2.96 10.67
C LEU A 146 -1.78 -1.58 10.65
N PHE A 147 -3.08 -1.57 10.94
CA PHE A 147 -3.90 -0.39 11.02
C PHE A 147 -4.02 0.10 12.45
N PRO A 148 -4.06 1.44 12.63
CA PRO A 148 -4.27 2.09 13.91
C PRO A 148 -5.44 1.48 14.68
N ALA A 149 -5.26 1.23 15.97
CA ALA A 149 -6.33 0.73 16.83
C ALA A 149 -7.42 1.80 17.02
N GLU A 150 -8.64 1.40 17.37
CA GLU A 150 -9.76 2.32 17.68
C GLU A 150 -9.36 3.37 18.74
N GLU A 151 -8.51 3.00 19.70
CA GLU A 151 -7.96 3.89 20.73
C GLU A 151 -6.96 4.91 20.14
N GLU A 152 -6.13 4.50 19.17
CA GLU A 152 -5.20 5.38 18.46
C GLU A 152 -5.95 6.37 17.57
N ILE A 153 -7.07 5.94 17.00
CA ILE A 153 -8.02 6.81 16.28
C ILE A 153 -8.72 7.77 17.27
N ALA A 154 -9.10 7.32 18.46
CA ALA A 154 -9.78 8.17 19.45
C ALA A 154 -8.89 9.26 20.07
N MET A 155 -7.57 9.04 20.12
CA MET A 155 -6.59 10.02 20.64
C MET A 155 -6.28 11.17 19.68
N MET A 156 -6.89 11.18 18.50
CA MET A 156 -6.58 12.13 17.45
C MET A 156 -7.49 13.38 17.62
N GLU A 157 -6.86 14.50 17.97
CA GLU A 157 -7.54 15.79 18.04
C GLU A 157 -7.78 16.30 16.62
N GLY A 158 -9.05 16.48 16.24
CA GLY A 158 -9.42 17.18 15.02
C GLY A 158 -9.56 16.35 13.75
N PHE A 159 -9.61 15.01 13.82
CA PHE A 159 -10.09 14.21 12.68
C PHE A 159 -11.47 13.61 12.91
N GLU A 160 -12.35 14.01 12.00
CA GLU A 160 -13.77 13.73 12.06
C GLU A 160 -13.96 12.21 12.00
N GLU A 161 -14.93 11.69 12.77
CA GLU A 161 -15.36 10.27 12.75
C GLU A 161 -15.56 9.73 11.31
N THR A 162 -15.80 10.61 10.34
CA THR A 162 -15.96 10.32 8.91
C THR A 162 -14.68 9.83 8.23
N ALA A 163 -13.50 10.28 8.65
CA ALA A 163 -12.21 9.83 8.10
C ALA A 163 -11.77 8.49 8.72
N ALA A 164 -12.13 8.22 9.99
CA ALA A 164 -11.93 6.93 10.64
C ALA A 164 -12.76 5.81 9.97
N ALA A 165 -13.98 6.13 9.55
CA ALA A 165 -14.85 5.22 8.80
C ALA A 165 -14.35 4.91 7.37
N ALA A 166 -13.41 5.69 6.85
CA ALA A 166 -12.78 5.50 5.54
C ALA A 166 -11.45 4.73 5.62
N ILE A 167 -10.93 4.48 6.82
CA ILE A 167 -9.77 3.60 7.02
C ILE A 167 -10.21 2.19 6.63
N PRO A 168 -9.70 1.63 5.53
CA PRO A 168 -10.11 0.30 5.12
C PRO A 168 -9.71 -0.69 6.21
N THR A 169 -10.70 -1.29 6.88
CA THR A 169 -10.53 -2.47 7.74
C THR A 169 -10.13 -3.66 6.87
N MET A 170 -8.94 -3.59 6.26
CA MET A 170 -8.50 -4.56 5.27
C MET A 170 -7.78 -5.69 5.99
N ASP A 171 -8.26 -6.94 5.83
CA ASP A 171 -7.47 -8.09 6.24
C ASP A 171 -6.25 -8.19 5.32
N LEU A 172 -5.06 -7.95 5.87
CA LEU A 172 -3.77 -7.95 5.16
C LEU A 172 -3.46 -9.25 4.46
N ARG A 173 -4.12 -10.33 4.87
CA ARG A 173 -4.01 -11.65 4.22
C ARG A 173 -4.45 -11.63 2.75
N ASN A 174 -5.14 -10.57 2.32
CA ASN A 174 -5.60 -10.39 0.93
C ASN A 174 -4.80 -9.31 0.16
N LEU A 175 -3.79 -8.68 0.77
CA LEU A 175 -2.86 -7.82 0.05
C LEU A 175 -1.83 -8.72 -0.67
N ASN A 176 -1.80 -8.67 -2.00
CA ASN A 176 -0.69 -9.22 -2.79
C ASN A 176 0.54 -8.30 -2.66
N VAL A 177 1.05 -8.16 -1.45
CA VAL A 177 2.31 -7.48 -1.14
C VAL A 177 3.43 -8.46 -1.39
N ILE A 178 4.43 -8.01 -2.16
CA ILE A 178 5.62 -8.81 -2.46
C ILE A 178 6.73 -8.25 -1.59
N GLN A 179 7.30 -9.11 -0.73
CA GLN A 179 8.45 -8.75 0.07
C GLN A 179 9.60 -8.25 -0.85
N GLY A 180 10.19 -7.10 -0.50
CA GLY A 180 11.23 -6.45 -1.30
C GLY A 180 10.74 -5.68 -2.53
N ASP A 181 9.42 -5.64 -2.83
CA ASP A 181 8.85 -4.74 -3.83
C ASP A 181 8.01 -3.65 -3.18
N LEU A 182 8.63 -2.48 -2.98
CA LEU A 182 7.97 -1.29 -2.44
C LEU A 182 6.74 -0.87 -3.25
N LYS A 183 6.73 -1.12 -4.58
CA LYS A 183 5.61 -0.72 -5.45
C LYS A 183 4.36 -1.57 -5.22
N SER A 184 4.50 -2.76 -4.63
CA SER A 184 3.37 -3.59 -4.23
C SER A 184 2.51 -2.93 -3.15
N PHE A 185 3.05 -1.96 -2.39
CA PHE A 185 2.33 -1.18 -1.37
C PHE A 185 1.62 0.05 -1.93
N TYR A 186 1.88 0.46 -3.18
CA TYR A 186 1.29 1.67 -3.77
C TYR A 186 -0.24 1.68 -3.76
N PRO A 187 -0.95 0.57 -4.09
CA PRO A 187 -2.40 0.56 -4.01
C PRO A 187 -2.91 0.88 -2.60
N VAL A 188 -2.22 0.41 -1.56
CA VAL A 188 -2.65 0.59 -0.17
C VAL A 188 -2.27 1.98 0.32
N ALA A 189 -1.09 2.47 -0.05
CA ALA A 189 -0.72 3.87 0.15
C ALA A 189 -1.77 4.81 -0.46
N GLU A 190 -2.21 4.56 -1.68
CA GLU A 190 -3.24 5.36 -2.36
C GLU A 190 -4.59 5.37 -1.62
N MET A 191 -4.92 4.35 -0.82
CA MET A 191 -6.12 4.36 0.03
C MET A 191 -5.98 5.34 1.21
N TYR A 192 -4.77 5.44 1.79
CA TYR A 192 -4.49 6.33 2.93
C TYR A 192 -4.23 7.79 2.54
N MET A 193 -4.07 8.07 1.25
CA MET A 193 -3.94 9.44 0.73
C MET A 193 -5.27 10.22 0.73
N GLY A 194 -6.41 9.56 0.96
CA GLY A 194 -7.73 10.20 0.93
C GLY A 194 -8.02 10.86 -0.44
N SER A 195 -8.52 12.11 -0.42
CA SER A 195 -8.80 12.87 -1.64
C SER A 195 -7.55 13.14 -2.50
N ARG A 196 -6.37 13.13 -1.89
CA ARG A 196 -5.09 13.42 -2.55
C ARG A 196 -4.63 12.31 -3.50
N ALA A 197 -5.20 11.11 -3.42
CA ALA A 197 -4.95 10.06 -4.41
C ALA A 197 -5.33 10.50 -5.83
N GLY A 198 -6.32 11.40 -5.95
CA GLY A 198 -6.71 11.99 -7.23
C GLY A 198 -5.65 12.91 -7.84
N ASP A 199 -4.74 13.46 -7.04
CA ASP A 199 -3.68 14.36 -7.52
C ASP A 199 -2.51 13.60 -8.18
N LEU A 200 -2.51 12.27 -8.08
CA LEU A 200 -1.50 11.43 -8.72
C LEU A 200 -1.61 11.49 -10.25
N PRO A 201 -0.48 11.54 -10.99
CA PRO A 201 -0.49 11.44 -12.44
C PRO A 201 -1.23 10.19 -12.91
N ALA A 202 -2.08 10.30 -13.93
CA ALA A 202 -2.95 9.20 -14.38
C ALA A 202 -2.20 7.90 -14.75
N HIS A 203 -0.94 8.01 -15.21
CA HIS A 203 -0.09 6.86 -15.52
C HIS A 203 0.53 6.20 -14.28
N GLU A 204 0.62 6.93 -13.17
CA GLU A 204 1.14 6.45 -11.90
C GLU A 204 0.06 5.81 -11.02
N ARG A 205 -1.22 6.25 -11.14
CA ARG A 205 -2.34 5.74 -10.33
C ARG A 205 -2.47 4.21 -10.44
N LYS A 206 -2.32 3.52 -9.31
CA LYS A 206 -2.51 2.07 -9.22
C LYS A 206 -3.95 1.70 -8.93
N LEU A 207 -4.64 2.52 -8.13
CA LEU A 207 -6.09 2.52 -8.01
C LEU A 207 -6.68 3.30 -9.18
N LYS A 208 -7.22 2.58 -10.17
CA LYS A 208 -8.10 3.18 -11.18
C LYS A 208 -9.35 3.67 -10.45
N GLU A 209 -9.77 4.92 -10.67
CA GLU A 209 -10.97 5.53 -10.07
C GLU A 209 -12.15 4.55 -9.98
N GLN A 210 -12.24 3.91 -8.82
CA GLN A 210 -13.39 3.20 -8.28
C GLN A 210 -13.36 3.38 -6.75
N ALA A 211 -13.17 4.62 -6.30
CA ALA A 211 -13.59 5.00 -4.97
C ALA A 211 -15.08 5.37 -5.08
N PRO A 212 -16.02 4.61 -4.48
CA PRO A 212 -17.39 5.06 -4.40
C PRO A 212 -17.41 6.36 -3.59
N ALA A 213 -18.21 7.33 -4.05
CA ALA A 213 -18.45 8.56 -3.33
C ALA A 213 -18.92 8.22 -1.90
N ILE A 214 -18.17 8.67 -0.90
CA ILE A 214 -18.61 8.67 0.49
C ILE A 214 -19.82 9.60 0.54
N GLY A 215 -21.01 9.03 0.71
CA GLY A 215 -22.27 9.77 0.75
C GLY A 215 -23.32 9.22 -0.20
N GLY A 216 -23.91 8.10 0.16
CA GLY A 216 -25.08 7.58 -0.53
C GLY A 216 -25.46 6.23 0.07
N THR A 217 -26.63 6.17 0.70
CA THR A 217 -27.25 4.96 1.22
C THR A 217 -26.99 3.77 0.29
N ALA A 218 -26.38 2.72 0.83
CA ALA A 218 -26.10 1.49 0.12
C ALA A 218 -27.35 1.02 -0.63
N ASN A 219 -27.32 1.10 -1.96
CA ASN A 219 -28.20 0.32 -2.80
C ASN A 219 -27.45 -0.97 -3.17
N PRO A 220 -28.10 -2.13 -3.09
CA PRO A 220 -27.47 -3.41 -3.33
C PRO A 220 -26.90 -3.46 -4.76
N VAL A 221 -25.70 -3.99 -4.87
CA VAL A 221 -24.91 -4.13 -6.10
C VAL A 221 -25.77 -4.70 -7.22
N ASP A 222 -26.01 -3.89 -8.25
CA ASP A 222 -26.68 -4.30 -9.47
C ASP A 222 -25.84 -5.35 -10.21
N ALA A 223 -26.26 -6.61 -10.10
CA ALA A 223 -25.67 -7.80 -10.74
C ALA A 223 -25.85 -7.83 -12.28
N ASN A 224 -25.78 -6.69 -12.96
CA ASN A 224 -26.28 -6.55 -14.33
C ASN A 224 -25.49 -5.57 -15.23
N ARG A 225 -24.18 -5.38 -15.04
CA ARG A 225 -23.45 -4.44 -15.91
C ARG A 225 -23.03 -4.98 -17.28
N PHE A 226 -23.02 -6.28 -17.54
CA PHE A 226 -22.88 -6.83 -18.90
C PHE A 226 -23.54 -8.22 -18.99
N PRO A 227 -24.28 -8.57 -20.06
CA PRO A 227 -24.67 -9.95 -20.29
C PRO A 227 -23.39 -10.75 -20.55
N LEU A 228 -22.98 -11.59 -19.59
CA LEU A 228 -21.92 -12.57 -19.79
C LEU A 228 -22.34 -13.46 -20.97
N LYS A 229 -21.63 -13.33 -22.09
CA LYS A 229 -21.76 -14.22 -23.25
C LYS A 229 -20.60 -15.20 -23.14
N GLY A 230 -20.89 -16.49 -22.98
CA GLY A 230 -19.88 -17.52 -22.74
C GLY A 230 -20.05 -18.25 -21.40
N TRP A 231 -18.97 -18.89 -20.94
CA TRP A 231 -18.90 -19.54 -19.62
C TRP A 231 -19.12 -18.54 -18.47
N GLY A 232 -19.76 -18.98 -17.39
CA GLY A 232 -20.06 -18.15 -16.22
C GLY A 232 -21.31 -17.27 -16.37
N SER A 233 -22.06 -17.41 -17.47
CA SER A 233 -23.35 -16.75 -17.66
C SER A 233 -24.47 -17.49 -16.92
N LYS A 234 -25.63 -16.83 -16.71
CA LYS A 234 -26.82 -17.50 -16.15
C LYS A 234 -27.27 -18.73 -16.96
N GLN A 235 -26.95 -18.76 -18.26
CA GLN A 235 -27.30 -19.86 -19.18
C GLN A 235 -26.23 -20.95 -19.25
N ARG A 236 -24.98 -20.65 -18.87
CA ARG A 236 -23.84 -21.58 -18.85
C ARG A 236 -23.00 -21.35 -17.59
N PRO A 237 -23.53 -21.70 -16.39
CA PRO A 237 -22.76 -21.60 -15.15
C PRO A 237 -21.58 -22.57 -15.17
N ILE A 238 -20.49 -22.20 -14.49
CA ILE A 238 -19.31 -23.04 -14.35
C ILE A 238 -19.59 -24.11 -13.30
N ILE A 239 -19.36 -25.38 -13.62
CA ILE A 239 -19.53 -26.48 -12.67
C ILE A 239 -18.16 -26.84 -12.10
N ILE A 240 -18.04 -26.81 -10.77
CA ILE A 240 -16.80 -27.05 -10.05
C ILE A 240 -17.02 -28.19 -9.07
N ARG A 241 -16.15 -29.19 -9.18
CA ARG A 241 -16.06 -30.32 -8.25
C ARG A 241 -14.67 -30.38 -7.68
N ALA A 242 -14.50 -30.12 -6.39
CA ALA A 242 -13.19 -30.18 -5.75
C ALA A 242 -13.20 -31.11 -4.53
N LYS A 243 -12.02 -31.63 -4.20
CA LYS A 243 -11.85 -32.64 -3.14
C LYS A 243 -11.82 -32.05 -1.73
N THR A 244 -11.43 -30.80 -1.57
CA THR A 244 -11.19 -30.17 -0.26
C THR A 244 -11.81 -28.78 -0.19
N GLU A 245 -12.16 -28.35 1.03
CA GLU A 245 -12.69 -27.00 1.26
C GLU A 245 -11.67 -25.90 0.90
N ALA A 246 -10.38 -26.14 1.12
CA ALA A 246 -9.32 -25.23 0.72
C ALA A 246 -9.30 -25.01 -0.80
N ARG A 247 -9.44 -26.10 -1.56
CA ARG A 247 -9.49 -26.07 -3.03
C ARG A 247 -10.76 -25.40 -3.54
N MET A 248 -11.90 -25.63 -2.89
CA MET A 248 -13.16 -24.93 -3.19
C MET A 248 -13.01 -23.43 -3.01
N LYS A 249 -12.43 -22.97 -1.89
CA LYS A 249 -12.14 -21.55 -1.65
C LYS A 249 -11.21 -20.97 -2.70
N GLN A 250 -10.19 -21.72 -3.10
CA GLN A 250 -9.23 -21.33 -4.13
C GLN A 250 -9.93 -21.02 -5.47
N VAL A 251 -10.79 -21.94 -5.90
CA VAL A 251 -11.51 -21.83 -7.16
C VAL A 251 -12.62 -20.77 -7.07
N GLN A 252 -13.30 -20.69 -5.93
CA GLN A 252 -14.34 -19.70 -5.67
C GLN A 252 -13.83 -18.26 -5.87
N LEU A 253 -12.65 -17.95 -5.34
CA LEU A 253 -12.01 -16.64 -5.49
C LEU A 253 -11.84 -16.24 -6.96
N VAL A 254 -11.47 -17.20 -7.82
CA VAL A 254 -11.32 -16.97 -9.26
C VAL A 254 -12.66 -16.68 -9.90
N CYS A 255 -13.69 -17.47 -9.58
CA CYS A 255 -15.02 -17.26 -10.15
C CYS A 255 -15.65 -15.93 -9.73
N ASP A 256 -15.50 -15.57 -8.45
CA ASP A 256 -15.99 -14.31 -7.90
C ASP A 256 -15.26 -13.12 -8.54
N HIS A 257 -13.94 -13.22 -8.75
CA HIS A 257 -13.15 -12.20 -9.44
C HIS A 257 -13.65 -11.91 -10.86
N PHE A 258 -14.01 -12.94 -11.62
CA PHE A 258 -14.55 -12.78 -12.97
C PHE A 258 -16.06 -12.51 -13.01
N GLY A 259 -16.73 -12.49 -11.85
CA GLY A 259 -18.18 -12.29 -11.75
C GLY A 259 -18.99 -13.42 -12.39
N TRP A 260 -18.45 -14.64 -12.40
CA TRP A 260 -19.10 -15.78 -13.02
C TRP A 260 -20.18 -16.39 -12.14
N ASN A 261 -21.25 -16.91 -12.76
CA ASN A 261 -22.17 -17.83 -12.12
C ASN A 261 -21.55 -19.21 -12.10
N TYR A 262 -21.51 -19.85 -10.94
CA TYR A 262 -20.97 -21.19 -10.78
C TYR A 262 -21.77 -22.01 -9.79
N MET A 263 -21.63 -23.33 -9.90
CA MET A 263 -22.13 -24.31 -8.96
C MET A 263 -20.97 -25.14 -8.46
N MET A 264 -20.95 -25.38 -7.16
CA MET A 264 -19.79 -25.89 -6.45
C MET A 264 -20.22 -27.08 -5.59
N GLY A 265 -19.53 -28.20 -5.72
CA GLY A 265 -19.78 -29.42 -4.96
C GLY A 265 -18.49 -30.10 -4.50
N MET A 266 -18.51 -30.70 -3.31
CA MET A 266 -17.42 -31.56 -2.84
C MET A 266 -17.61 -32.99 -3.35
N GLU A 267 -16.65 -33.49 -4.12
CA GLU A 267 -16.66 -34.85 -4.67
C GLU A 267 -15.28 -35.51 -4.52
N PHE A 268 -15.23 -36.84 -4.48
CA PHE A 268 -13.96 -37.59 -4.39
C PHE A 268 -13.10 -37.46 -5.66
N THR A 269 -13.71 -37.16 -6.80
CA THR A 269 -13.04 -36.91 -8.08
C THR A 269 -13.09 -35.43 -8.39
N GLU A 270 -11.93 -34.82 -8.58
CA GLU A 270 -11.83 -33.40 -8.92
C GLU A 270 -12.12 -33.21 -10.42
N ASP A 271 -12.99 -32.24 -10.73
CA ASP A 271 -13.29 -31.82 -12.09
C ASP A 271 -13.41 -30.29 -12.12
N LEU A 272 -12.39 -29.65 -12.70
CA LEU A 272 -12.27 -28.21 -12.89
C LEU A 272 -12.22 -27.84 -14.38
N SER A 273 -12.65 -28.74 -15.26
CA SER A 273 -12.54 -28.58 -16.71
C SER A 273 -13.28 -27.36 -17.25
N ASP A 274 -14.43 -27.04 -16.64
CA ASP A 274 -15.25 -25.90 -17.02
C ASP A 274 -14.60 -24.58 -16.60
N LEU A 275 -13.93 -24.55 -15.45
CA LEU A 275 -13.16 -23.41 -14.97
C LEU A 275 -11.98 -23.14 -15.92
N GLU A 276 -11.25 -24.19 -16.30
CA GLU A 276 -10.12 -24.07 -17.23
C GLU A 276 -10.54 -23.46 -18.57
N LYS A 277 -11.67 -23.93 -19.12
CA LYS A 277 -12.22 -23.40 -20.38
C LYS A 277 -12.67 -21.95 -20.22
N ALA A 278 -13.31 -21.61 -19.10
CA ALA A 278 -13.76 -20.26 -18.83
C ALA A 278 -12.59 -19.27 -18.76
N ILE A 279 -11.51 -19.65 -18.08
CA ILE A 279 -10.29 -18.83 -17.96
C ILE A 279 -9.63 -18.67 -19.33
N LYS A 280 -9.47 -19.76 -20.08
CA LYS A 280 -8.90 -19.71 -21.43
C LYS A 280 -9.69 -18.77 -22.34
N GLU A 281 -11.01 -18.93 -22.39
CA GLU A 281 -11.89 -18.08 -23.20
C GLU A 281 -11.78 -16.61 -22.81
N LYS A 282 -11.63 -16.31 -21.51
CA LYS A 282 -11.52 -14.94 -21.02
C LYS A 282 -10.16 -14.29 -21.30
N LEU A 283 -9.09 -15.07 -21.25
CA LEU A 283 -7.72 -14.57 -21.43
C LEU A 283 -7.27 -14.56 -22.90
N THR A 284 -7.96 -15.28 -23.78
CA THR A 284 -7.71 -15.25 -25.22
C THR A 284 -8.54 -14.14 -25.89
N PRO A 285 -7.92 -13.17 -26.58
CA PRO A 285 -8.66 -12.21 -27.39
C PRO A 285 -9.33 -12.90 -28.59
N ASP A 286 -10.43 -12.33 -29.08
CA ASP A 286 -11.20 -12.87 -30.23
C ASP A 286 -10.33 -13.02 -31.48
N ASN A 287 -9.37 -12.12 -31.69
CA ASN A 287 -8.38 -12.20 -32.76
C ASN A 287 -6.96 -12.35 -32.20
N ILE A 288 -6.30 -13.44 -32.55
CA ILE A 288 -4.93 -13.76 -32.10
C ILE A 288 -3.87 -12.75 -32.56
N TYR A 289 -4.19 -11.85 -33.48
CA TYR A 289 -3.30 -10.77 -33.93
C TYR A 289 -3.52 -9.44 -33.19
N ASP A 290 -4.48 -9.38 -32.27
CA ASP A 290 -4.71 -8.21 -31.43
C ASP A 290 -3.58 -8.05 -30.39
N PRO A 291 -3.39 -6.83 -29.84
CA PRO A 291 -2.43 -6.57 -28.79
C PRO A 291 -2.64 -7.52 -27.60
N CYS A 292 -1.55 -8.08 -27.08
CA CYS A 292 -1.61 -9.07 -26.01
C CYS A 292 -2.12 -8.44 -24.70
N PRO A 293 -3.12 -9.04 -24.02
CA PRO A 293 -3.68 -8.50 -22.77
C PRO A 293 -2.69 -8.35 -21.62
N CYS A 294 -1.53 -9.03 -21.69
CA CYS A 294 -0.46 -8.92 -20.69
C CYS A 294 0.31 -7.58 -20.73
N GLY A 295 0.00 -6.69 -21.69
CA GLY A 295 0.64 -5.38 -21.78
C GLY A 295 2.05 -5.37 -22.40
N SER A 296 2.50 -6.50 -22.96
CA SER A 296 3.84 -6.63 -23.56
C SER A 296 4.07 -5.82 -24.86
N GLY A 297 3.03 -5.16 -25.39
CA GLY A 297 3.06 -4.47 -26.68
C GLY A 297 3.17 -5.37 -27.91
N LYS A 298 3.31 -6.69 -27.74
CA LYS A 298 3.34 -7.69 -28.83
C LYS A 298 1.93 -8.18 -29.16
N LYS A 299 1.72 -8.71 -30.37
CA LYS A 299 0.47 -9.40 -30.73
C LYS A 299 0.33 -10.70 -29.93
N PHE A 300 -0.89 -11.08 -29.56
CA PHE A 300 -1.18 -12.25 -28.73
C PHE A 300 -0.52 -13.55 -29.23
N LYS A 301 -0.58 -13.81 -30.55
CA LYS A 301 0.07 -14.94 -31.24
C LYS A 301 1.57 -15.08 -30.94
N PHE A 302 2.27 -13.96 -30.74
CA PHE A 302 3.72 -13.93 -30.52
C PHE A 302 4.11 -13.67 -29.06
N CYS A 303 3.14 -13.73 -28.14
CA CYS A 303 3.36 -13.49 -26.72
C CYS A 303 2.74 -14.61 -25.88
N CYS A 304 1.49 -14.46 -25.45
CA CYS A 304 0.88 -15.41 -24.52
C CYS A 304 0.21 -16.61 -25.21
N ALA A 305 0.14 -16.66 -26.55
CA ALA A 305 -0.51 -17.78 -27.25
C ALA A 305 0.15 -19.14 -27.00
N SER A 306 1.48 -19.21 -26.87
CA SER A 306 2.19 -20.43 -26.48
C SER A 306 1.90 -20.83 -25.04
N THR A 307 1.81 -19.85 -24.15
CA THR A 307 1.47 -20.04 -22.73
C THR A 307 0.04 -20.57 -22.58
N MET A 308 -0.91 -20.07 -23.38
CA MET A 308 -2.30 -20.57 -23.37
C MET A 308 -2.44 -21.98 -23.97
N LYS A 309 -1.54 -22.36 -24.88
CA LYS A 309 -1.49 -23.71 -25.45
C LYS A 309 -1.02 -24.75 -24.41
N ASN A 310 -0.12 -24.35 -23.53
CA ASN A 310 0.40 -25.17 -22.41
C ASN A 310 -0.16 -24.67 -21.06
N PHE A 311 -1.39 -24.15 -21.05
CA PHE A 311 -1.98 -23.59 -19.85
C PHE A 311 -2.18 -24.69 -18.80
N ASP A 312 -1.61 -24.47 -17.63
CA ASP A 312 -1.74 -25.32 -16.47
C ASP A 312 -2.64 -24.60 -15.45
N LEU A 313 -3.79 -25.23 -15.17
CA LEU A 313 -4.77 -24.66 -14.25
C LEU A 313 -4.22 -24.58 -12.83
N ASP A 314 -3.44 -25.56 -12.38
CA ASP A 314 -2.91 -25.60 -11.03
C ASP A 314 -1.89 -24.50 -10.80
N VAL A 315 -0.98 -24.32 -11.76
CA VAL A 315 -0.01 -23.21 -11.72
C VAL A 315 -0.73 -21.86 -11.76
N TYR A 316 -1.80 -21.74 -12.56
CA TYR A 316 -2.60 -20.52 -12.61
C TYR A 316 -3.32 -20.25 -11.28
N LEU A 317 -3.98 -21.26 -10.71
CA LEU A 317 -4.67 -21.13 -9.42
C LEU A 317 -3.69 -20.82 -8.28
N ALA A 318 -2.53 -21.48 -8.27
CA ALA A 318 -1.44 -21.22 -7.32
C ALA A 318 -0.94 -19.78 -7.42
N ALA A 319 -0.66 -19.30 -8.64
CA ALA A 319 -0.24 -17.91 -8.87
C ALA A 319 -1.36 -16.89 -8.56
N PHE A 320 -2.62 -17.28 -8.74
CA PHE A 320 -3.78 -16.40 -8.51
C PHE A 320 -4.14 -16.28 -7.02
N THR A 321 -3.97 -17.36 -6.25
CA THR A 321 -4.31 -17.38 -4.81
C THR A 321 -3.10 -17.41 -3.88
N GLY A 322 -1.88 -17.30 -4.42
CA GLY A 322 -0.63 -17.28 -3.67
C GLY A 322 -0.30 -18.59 -2.93
N GLY A 323 -0.84 -19.72 -3.36
CA GLY A 323 -0.65 -21.02 -2.69
C GLY A 323 0.41 -21.88 -3.36
N GLU A 324 1.34 -22.46 -2.60
CA GLU A 324 2.26 -23.48 -3.10
C GLU A 324 1.50 -24.68 -3.69
N THR A 325 1.85 -25.07 -4.92
CA THR A 325 1.44 -26.36 -5.49
C THR A 325 2.01 -27.49 -4.64
N GLN A 326 1.14 -28.25 -3.98
CA GLN A 326 1.50 -29.55 -3.39
C GLN A 326 1.64 -30.63 -4.45
#